data_AF-A0A9J7DX84-F1
#
_entry.id   AF-A0A9J7DX84-F1
#
_cell.length_a   1.000
_cell.length_b   1.000
_cell.length_c   1.000
_cell.angle_alpha   90.00
_cell.angle_beta   90.00
_cell.angle_gamma   90.00
#
_symmetry.space_group_name_H-M   'P 1'
#
loop_
_entity.id
_entity.type
_entity.pdbx_description
1 polymer ?
#
loop_
_entity_poly.entity_id
_entity_poly.type
_entity_poly.pdbx_seq_one_letter_code
_entity_poly.pdbx_strand_id
1 'polypeptide(L)'
;MAISSRRPVVGTKAATMIKTLALLCLMAPAFLDAARQVGFRYKFELSIFGFGTSNFIDGPRSNSSALSKGWVNVERPYSPEGYEALQLWCPADDYVICILTDETGYTAGLQISIPSDKFTPALDMAVLGFQNWSADVNGETIEYYTKAQYFVSADAATRIAYANPDKALIRNDYVAVEGFNGELVQIAKSLSDLDSIFTKQACIPWMGLHYYYDMSSSLECSASTILTWFPLYESDELIGMGFLVPGTLTVASGEVDHFEHPKKSDVEMIVNSGPQCLYDIVGNSGVVTLHSYFIETPRQLLCLSATIYRVSGHLCSSTSSVAVVGTTATAMIRTVALLCLLAPAFIDAARTVGFRYRFDLSLLNFGTKNFINSPRTNTSAASQNWVNVERPYSAEGYEALQLWCPADDYVFCILTDETGNTAGVQISVEYDRFQPTYDMDTLGFHTWSPEVNGETIEYYTKAQYFVSADAATRIAYANPDKTLIRNDYVAVEGFNGELVKIATSLSNLDSIFTKQACILWMGRHYYYDMSSSLECGASTILTWFPLYEDNTLIGMGFMLPGIYTLPKGSFDHFEHPDKSAVQQIVTSGPQCLYDTVGEKGVLTMHVYYIETPRQIFC
;
A
#
# COMPACT_ATOMS: atom_id res chain seq x y z
N MET A 1 -2.23 -71.60 -13.33
CA MET A 1 -1.44 -70.40 -13.71
C MET A 1 -2.26 -69.57 -14.69
N ALA A 2 -2.76 -68.42 -14.27
CA ALA A 2 -3.29 -67.38 -15.16
C ALA A 2 -2.95 -66.04 -14.52
N ILE A 3 -2.08 -65.26 -15.16
CA ILE A 3 -1.62 -63.95 -14.69
C ILE A 3 -2.51 -62.90 -15.37
N SER A 4 -3.28 -62.18 -14.55
CA SER A 4 -4.10 -61.03 -14.96
C SER A 4 -3.22 -59.77 -14.99
N SER A 5 -3.12 -59.12 -16.14
CA SER A 5 -2.46 -57.82 -16.29
C SER A 5 -3.46 -56.68 -16.09
N ARG A 6 -3.29 -55.89 -15.02
CA ARG A 6 -3.98 -54.60 -14.84
C ARG A 6 -3.11 -53.49 -15.43
N ARG A 7 -3.65 -52.71 -16.38
CA ARG A 7 -3.08 -51.41 -16.77
C ARG A 7 -3.55 -50.34 -15.78
N PRO A 8 -2.68 -49.39 -15.37
CA PRO A 8 -3.09 -48.29 -14.51
C PRO A 8 -3.84 -47.24 -15.35
N VAL A 9 -5.03 -46.86 -14.86
CA VAL A 9 -5.78 -45.71 -15.36
C VAL A 9 -5.12 -44.46 -14.75
N VAL A 10 -4.30 -43.75 -15.53
CA VAL A 10 -3.78 -42.45 -15.15
C VAL A 10 -4.92 -41.45 -15.26
N GLY A 11 -5.31 -40.91 -14.11
CA GLY A 11 -6.56 -40.19 -13.90
C GLY A 11 -6.65 -38.83 -14.56
N THR A 12 -7.87 -38.51 -14.98
CA THR A 12 -8.39 -37.24 -15.51
C THR A 12 -8.03 -35.98 -14.73
N LYS A 13 -7.59 -36.09 -13.46
CA LYS A 13 -7.18 -34.94 -12.63
C LYS A 13 -5.93 -34.22 -13.14
N ALA A 14 -4.96 -34.95 -13.71
CA ALA A 14 -3.74 -34.33 -14.25
C ALA A 14 -4.04 -33.49 -15.50
N ALA A 15 -5.00 -33.92 -16.33
CA ALA A 15 -5.43 -33.18 -17.51
C ALA A 15 -6.18 -31.88 -17.16
N THR A 16 -6.95 -31.86 -16.07
CA THR A 16 -7.64 -30.66 -15.60
C THR A 16 -6.66 -29.64 -15.02
N MET A 17 -5.68 -30.09 -14.22
CA MET A 17 -4.66 -29.21 -13.62
C MET A 17 -3.76 -28.54 -14.66
N ILE A 18 -3.38 -29.28 -15.72
CA ILE A 18 -2.61 -28.76 -16.86
C ILE A 18 -3.42 -27.70 -17.64
N LYS A 19 -4.73 -27.90 -17.82
CA LYS A 19 -5.60 -26.91 -18.47
C LYS A 19 -5.77 -25.64 -17.64
N THR A 20 -5.89 -25.75 -16.32
CA THR A 20 -6.00 -24.59 -15.42
C THR A 20 -4.69 -23.80 -15.36
N LEU A 21 -3.53 -24.46 -15.31
CA LEU A 21 -2.22 -23.80 -15.38
C LEU A 21 -2.01 -23.10 -16.74
N ALA A 22 -2.37 -23.76 -17.85
CA ALA A 22 -2.28 -23.16 -19.18
C ALA A 22 -3.18 -21.92 -19.31
N LEU A 23 -4.37 -21.93 -18.71
CA LEU A 23 -5.28 -20.79 -18.71
C LEU A 23 -4.75 -19.62 -17.86
N LEU A 24 -4.13 -19.89 -16.70
CA LEU A 24 -3.46 -18.87 -15.89
C LEU A 24 -2.27 -18.22 -16.62
N CYS A 25 -1.46 -19.02 -17.32
CA CYS A 25 -0.37 -18.50 -18.15
C CYS A 25 -0.84 -17.69 -19.36
N LEU A 26 -2.06 -17.94 -19.87
CA LEU A 26 -2.66 -17.16 -20.96
C LEU A 26 -3.34 -15.87 -20.49
N MET A 27 -3.70 -15.76 -19.20
CA MET A 27 -4.37 -14.60 -18.62
C MET A 27 -3.38 -13.56 -18.08
N ALA A 28 -2.21 -13.97 -17.56
CA ALA A 28 -1.16 -13.06 -17.08
C ALA A 28 -0.72 -11.97 -18.10
N PRO A 29 -0.59 -12.26 -19.42
CA PRO A 29 -0.26 -11.23 -20.42
C PRO A 29 -1.36 -10.19 -20.59
N ALA A 30 -2.63 -10.56 -20.46
CA ALA A 30 -3.77 -9.66 -20.65
C ALA A 30 -3.91 -8.64 -19.51
N PHE A 31 -3.54 -9.02 -18.28
CA PHE A 31 -3.44 -8.08 -17.16
C PHE A 31 -2.23 -7.15 -17.28
N LEU A 32 -1.12 -7.62 -17.86
CA LEU A 32 0.08 -6.82 -18.10
C LEU A 32 -0.08 -5.83 -19.27
N ASP A 33 -0.84 -6.17 -20.31
CA ASP A 33 -1.14 -5.26 -21.44
C ASP A 33 -2.08 -4.11 -21.03
N ALA A 34 -2.97 -4.33 -20.05
CA ALA A 34 -3.84 -3.28 -19.52
C ALA A 34 -3.08 -2.21 -18.72
N ALA A 35 -2.00 -2.61 -18.02
CA ALA A 35 -1.08 -1.70 -17.31
C ALA A 35 -0.32 -0.76 -18.27
N ARG A 36 -0.16 -1.18 -19.53
CA ARG A 36 0.66 -0.52 -20.55
C ARG A 36 -0.09 0.36 -21.55
N GLN A 37 -1.40 0.52 -21.36
CA GLN A 37 -2.15 1.46 -22.20
C GLN A 37 -1.64 2.87 -21.99
N VAL A 38 -1.55 3.63 -23.07
CA VAL A 38 -1.12 5.04 -23.04
C VAL A 38 -2.17 5.84 -22.29
N GLY A 39 -1.73 6.55 -21.25
CA GLY A 39 -2.58 7.43 -20.45
C GLY A 39 -1.84 8.72 -20.09
N PHE A 40 -2.57 9.66 -19.51
CA PHE A 40 -1.94 10.79 -18.82
C PHE A 40 -2.65 11.01 -17.49
N ARG A 41 -1.99 10.60 -16.41
CA ARG A 41 -2.50 10.72 -15.05
C ARG A 41 -1.56 11.60 -14.24
N TYR A 42 -2.09 12.39 -13.32
CA TYR A 42 -1.27 13.15 -12.39
C TYR A 42 -1.82 13.05 -10.97
N LYS A 43 -0.98 13.45 -10.02
CA LYS A 43 -1.18 13.31 -8.57
C LYS A 43 -1.18 11.84 -8.14
N PHE A 44 -0.30 11.55 -7.21
CA PHE A 44 -0.34 10.36 -6.40
C PHE A 44 -0.61 10.79 -4.95
N GLU A 45 -1.29 9.95 -4.18
CA GLU A 45 -1.44 10.21 -2.76
C GLU A 45 -1.30 8.86 -2.05
N LEU A 46 -0.35 8.76 -1.12
CA LEU A 46 -0.26 7.65 -0.18
C LEU A 46 -1.35 7.79 0.89
N SER A 47 -2.59 7.89 0.44
CA SER A 47 -3.68 7.37 1.22
C SER A 47 -3.81 5.91 0.76
N ILE A 48 -3.47 4.99 1.66
CA ILE A 48 -3.82 3.55 1.59
C ILE A 48 -5.33 3.30 1.37
N PHE A 49 -6.09 4.38 1.50
CA PHE A 49 -7.51 4.55 1.26
C PHE A 49 -7.72 5.41 -0.02
N GLY A 50 -6.83 5.20 -0.98
CA GLY A 50 -6.72 6.03 -2.17
C GLY A 50 -7.32 5.38 -3.41
N PHE A 51 -8.19 4.38 -3.24
CA PHE A 51 -8.90 3.74 -4.35
C PHE A 51 -10.14 4.55 -4.76
N GLY A 52 -9.99 5.88 -4.86
CA GLY A 52 -11.03 6.85 -5.21
C GLY A 52 -10.56 7.87 -6.24
N THR A 53 -11.49 8.62 -6.83
CA THR A 53 -11.31 9.57 -7.96
C THR A 53 -10.40 10.77 -7.69
N SER A 54 -9.83 10.89 -6.49
CA SER A 54 -8.87 11.93 -6.10
C SER A 54 -7.40 11.57 -6.39
N ASN A 55 -7.13 10.31 -6.74
CA ASN A 55 -5.79 9.80 -7.05
C ASN A 55 -5.70 9.44 -8.54
N PHE A 56 -4.55 9.68 -9.16
CA PHE A 56 -4.35 9.48 -10.61
C PHE A 56 -5.40 10.22 -11.44
N ILE A 57 -5.48 11.54 -11.21
CA ILE A 57 -6.40 12.44 -11.89
C ILE A 57 -6.15 12.39 -13.39
N ASP A 58 -7.22 12.27 -14.17
CA ASP A 58 -7.15 12.15 -15.63
C ASP A 58 -6.84 13.50 -16.29
N GLY A 59 -5.64 13.63 -16.85
CA GLY A 59 -5.25 14.82 -17.60
C GLY A 59 -5.75 14.78 -19.06
N PRO A 60 -6.06 15.94 -19.66
CA PRO A 60 -6.42 15.98 -21.07
C PRO A 60 -5.23 15.56 -21.97
N ARG A 61 -5.56 14.89 -23.07
CA ARG A 61 -4.58 14.40 -24.08
C ARG A 61 -4.62 15.18 -25.39
N SER A 62 -5.51 16.17 -25.48
CA SER A 62 -5.75 16.99 -26.68
C SER A 62 -6.48 18.29 -26.35
N ASN A 63 -6.47 19.25 -27.28
CA ASN A 63 -7.28 20.48 -27.20
C ASN A 63 -8.78 20.15 -27.04
N SER A 64 -9.26 19.14 -27.77
CA SER A 64 -10.67 18.72 -27.70
C SER A 64 -11.04 18.15 -26.33
N SER A 65 -10.16 17.33 -25.73
CA SER A 65 -10.39 16.79 -24.40
C SER A 65 -10.25 17.85 -23.31
N ALA A 66 -9.31 18.79 -23.46
CA ALA A 66 -9.16 19.96 -22.57
C ALA A 66 -10.45 20.80 -22.56
N LEU A 67 -10.93 21.20 -23.73
CA LEU A 67 -12.19 21.93 -23.87
C LEU A 67 -13.38 21.17 -23.27
N SER A 68 -13.45 19.84 -23.48
CA SER A 68 -14.53 19.03 -22.92
C SER A 68 -14.50 18.95 -21.39
N LYS A 69 -13.32 19.12 -20.78
CA LYS A 69 -13.10 19.20 -19.33
C LYS A 69 -13.25 20.64 -18.79
N GLY A 70 -13.64 21.62 -19.62
CA GLY A 70 -13.79 23.01 -19.21
C GLY A 70 -12.47 23.79 -19.08
N TRP A 71 -11.39 23.29 -19.69
CA TRP A 71 -10.11 23.97 -19.66
C TRP A 71 -10.08 25.12 -20.66
N VAL A 72 -9.35 26.18 -20.32
CA VAL A 72 -9.18 27.39 -21.10
C VAL A 72 -7.75 27.50 -21.61
N ASN A 73 -7.59 28.07 -22.81
CA ASN A 73 -6.29 28.41 -23.34
C ASN A 73 -5.84 29.75 -22.75
N VAL A 74 -4.64 29.80 -22.21
CA VAL A 74 -4.10 30.97 -21.50
C VAL A 74 -2.75 31.38 -22.05
N GLU A 75 -2.37 32.63 -21.79
CA GLU A 75 -1.03 33.11 -22.12
C GLU A 75 0.01 32.36 -21.27
N ARG A 76 1.01 31.81 -21.95
CA ARG A 76 2.06 31.01 -21.33
C ARG A 76 3.19 31.91 -20.81
N PRO A 77 3.88 31.54 -19.71
CA PRO A 77 5.16 32.19 -19.36
C PRO A 77 6.24 31.94 -20.44
N TYR A 78 7.45 32.45 -20.19
CA TYR A 78 8.59 32.24 -21.07
C TYR A 78 8.78 30.74 -21.41
N SER A 79 9.12 30.49 -22.68
CA SER A 79 9.36 29.15 -23.20
C SER A 79 10.81 29.01 -23.65
N PRO A 80 11.46 27.87 -23.38
CA PRO A 80 12.73 27.53 -24.00
C PRO A 80 12.62 27.47 -25.53
N GLU A 81 13.77 27.62 -26.20
CA GLU A 81 13.91 27.60 -27.65
C GLU A 81 13.31 26.32 -28.27
N GLY A 82 12.51 26.48 -29.32
CA GLY A 82 11.82 25.41 -30.06
C GLY A 82 10.46 24.98 -29.48
N TYR A 83 10.12 25.43 -28.26
CA TYR A 83 8.82 25.15 -27.63
C TYR A 83 7.87 26.36 -27.60
N GLU A 84 8.25 27.48 -28.21
CA GLU A 84 7.50 28.75 -28.16
C GLU A 84 6.11 28.64 -28.79
N ALA A 85 5.94 27.73 -29.76
CA ALA A 85 4.67 27.49 -30.44
C ALA A 85 3.68 26.66 -29.61
N LEU A 86 4.09 26.08 -28.48
CA LEU A 86 3.19 25.27 -27.65
C LEU A 86 2.15 26.15 -26.94
N GLN A 87 0.92 25.67 -26.94
CA GLN A 87 -0.22 26.31 -26.28
C GLN A 87 -0.40 25.78 -24.86
N LEU A 88 -0.67 26.68 -23.90
CA LEU A 88 -0.95 26.32 -22.51
C LEU A 88 -2.47 26.23 -22.28
N TRP A 89 -2.93 25.09 -21.76
CA TRP A 89 -4.31 24.86 -21.35
C TRP A 89 -4.39 24.55 -19.87
N CYS A 90 -5.28 25.22 -19.16
CA CYS A 90 -5.47 25.07 -17.72
C CYS A 90 -6.96 24.91 -17.37
N PRO A 91 -7.33 24.26 -16.26
CA PRO A 91 -8.66 24.40 -15.66
C PRO A 91 -9.04 25.88 -15.51
N ALA A 92 -10.31 26.24 -15.76
CA ALA A 92 -10.73 27.64 -15.81
C ALA A 92 -10.54 28.42 -14.48
N ASP A 93 -10.52 27.70 -13.37
CA ASP A 93 -10.49 28.22 -12.00
C ASP A 93 -9.22 27.85 -11.23
N ASP A 94 -8.28 27.12 -11.84
CA ASP A 94 -7.07 26.62 -11.18
C ASP A 94 -5.93 26.35 -12.16
N TYR A 95 -4.84 27.12 -12.07
CA TYR A 95 -3.70 27.03 -13.00
C TYR A 95 -2.50 26.27 -12.40
N VAL A 96 -2.70 25.49 -11.32
CA VAL A 96 -1.65 24.68 -10.70
C VAL A 96 -1.14 23.58 -11.63
N ILE A 97 -2.05 22.88 -12.32
CA ILE A 97 -1.71 21.81 -13.28
C ILE A 97 -2.27 22.16 -14.66
N CYS A 98 -1.37 22.45 -15.60
CA CYS A 98 -1.72 22.81 -16.97
C CYS A 98 -1.03 21.87 -17.97
N ILE A 99 -1.65 21.63 -19.12
CA ILE A 99 -1.05 20.86 -20.20
C ILE A 99 -0.53 21.80 -21.28
N LEU A 100 0.57 21.39 -21.91
CA LEU A 100 1.05 22.00 -23.14
C LEU A 100 0.54 21.18 -24.32
N THR A 101 0.09 21.84 -25.38
CA THR A 101 -0.33 21.17 -26.62
C THR A 101 0.43 21.74 -27.80
N ASP A 102 0.78 20.89 -28.76
CA ASP A 102 1.52 21.29 -29.96
C ASP A 102 0.61 21.64 -31.14
N GLU A 103 1.21 21.83 -32.31
CA GLU A 103 0.54 22.19 -33.56
C GLU A 103 -0.49 21.14 -34.03
N THR A 104 -0.37 19.91 -33.51
CA THR A 104 -1.30 18.82 -33.82
C THR A 104 -2.51 18.79 -32.88
N GLY A 105 -2.49 19.65 -31.84
CA GLY A 105 -3.53 19.73 -30.82
C GLY A 105 -3.50 18.58 -29.82
N TYR A 106 -2.39 17.84 -29.74
CA TYR A 106 -2.17 16.77 -28.76
C TYR A 106 -1.26 17.25 -27.63
N THR A 107 -1.42 16.64 -26.46
CA THR A 107 -0.58 16.93 -25.30
C THR A 107 0.89 16.68 -25.65
N ALA A 108 1.69 17.69 -25.37
CA ALA A 108 3.09 17.83 -25.71
C ALA A 108 3.95 18.10 -24.47
N GLY A 109 3.32 18.35 -23.32
CA GLY A 109 4.01 18.58 -22.06
C GLY A 109 3.05 18.87 -20.91
N LEU A 110 3.61 19.12 -19.74
CA LEU A 110 2.92 19.51 -18.52
C LEU A 110 3.65 20.72 -17.93
N GLN A 111 2.89 21.73 -17.49
CA GLN A 111 3.38 22.81 -16.65
C GLN A 111 2.80 22.65 -15.24
N ILE A 112 3.67 22.73 -14.24
CA ILE A 112 3.32 22.75 -12.82
C ILE A 112 3.55 24.17 -12.34
N SER A 113 2.55 24.73 -11.65
CA SER A 113 2.57 26.08 -11.09
C SER A 113 2.32 26.03 -9.60
N ILE A 114 3.15 26.69 -8.80
CA ILE A 114 2.99 26.80 -7.34
C ILE A 114 2.67 28.26 -6.99
N PRO A 115 1.52 28.58 -6.37
CA PRO A 115 1.22 29.95 -5.96
C PRO A 115 2.29 30.47 -5.01
N SER A 116 2.96 31.55 -5.38
CA SER A 116 4.14 32.07 -4.68
C SER A 116 3.81 32.70 -3.33
N ASP A 117 2.59 33.18 -3.14
CA ASP A 117 2.08 33.73 -1.87
C ASP A 117 1.73 32.63 -0.85
N LYS A 118 1.45 31.41 -1.33
CA LYS A 118 1.13 30.23 -0.50
C LYS A 118 2.33 29.33 -0.24
N PHE A 119 3.44 29.52 -0.95
CA PHE A 119 4.60 28.66 -0.89
C PHE A 119 5.80 29.33 -0.24
N THR A 120 6.35 28.69 0.79
CA THR A 120 7.60 29.09 1.42
C THR A 120 8.72 28.14 0.95
N PRO A 121 9.55 28.54 -0.04
CA PRO A 121 10.60 27.68 -0.55
C PRO A 121 11.73 27.52 0.46
N ALA A 122 12.30 26.31 0.57
CA ALA A 122 13.48 26.05 1.39
C ALA A 122 14.80 26.23 0.63
N LEU A 123 14.73 26.33 -0.71
CA LEU A 123 15.87 26.49 -1.62
C LEU A 123 15.57 27.62 -2.62
N ASP A 124 16.61 28.15 -3.26
CA ASP A 124 16.46 29.20 -4.28
C ASP A 124 15.71 28.69 -5.51
N MET A 125 14.50 29.21 -5.73
CA MET A 125 13.62 28.79 -6.82
C MET A 125 14.21 29.10 -8.21
N ALA A 126 14.94 30.20 -8.37
CA ALA A 126 15.54 30.56 -9.66
C ALA A 126 16.70 29.61 -10.01
N VAL A 127 17.53 29.24 -9.02
CA VAL A 127 18.60 28.25 -9.22
C VAL A 127 18.03 26.86 -9.48
N LEU A 128 16.91 26.51 -8.83
CA LEU A 128 16.13 25.32 -9.17
C LEU A 128 15.46 25.40 -10.55
N GLY A 129 15.57 26.52 -11.27
CA GLY A 129 15.07 26.69 -12.63
C GLY A 129 13.58 26.99 -12.74
N PHE A 130 12.95 27.47 -11.66
CA PHE A 130 11.60 28.01 -11.74
C PHE A 130 11.60 29.39 -12.37
N GLN A 131 10.48 29.68 -13.03
CA GLN A 131 10.18 31.00 -13.57
C GLN A 131 9.01 31.60 -12.81
N ASN A 132 8.93 32.93 -12.78
CA ASN A 132 7.76 33.63 -12.26
C ASN A 132 6.74 33.83 -13.38
N TRP A 133 5.47 33.59 -13.07
CA TRP A 133 4.37 33.78 -13.99
C TRP A 133 3.18 34.44 -13.29
N SER A 134 2.75 35.58 -13.80
CA SER A 134 1.53 36.26 -13.37
C SER A 134 0.38 35.84 -14.26
N ALA A 135 -0.73 35.39 -13.68
CA ALA A 135 -1.92 35.01 -14.43
C ALA A 135 -3.20 35.47 -13.75
N ASP A 136 -4.18 35.90 -14.55
CA ASP A 136 -5.49 36.30 -14.04
C ASP A 136 -6.40 35.06 -13.94
N VAL A 137 -6.73 34.65 -12.71
CA VAL A 137 -7.63 33.54 -12.40
C VAL A 137 -8.84 34.09 -11.66
N ASN A 138 -10.04 33.88 -12.20
CA ASN A 138 -11.29 34.37 -11.60
C ASN A 138 -11.32 35.89 -11.28
N GLY A 139 -10.56 36.69 -12.04
CA GLY A 139 -10.46 38.14 -11.86
C GLY A 139 -9.44 38.59 -10.80
N GLU A 140 -8.63 37.67 -10.28
CA GLU A 140 -7.50 37.94 -9.40
C GLU A 140 -6.18 37.59 -10.11
N THR A 141 -5.20 38.49 -10.05
CA THR A 141 -3.85 38.22 -10.56
C THR A 141 -3.09 37.42 -9.52
N ILE A 142 -2.73 36.18 -9.86
CA ILE A 142 -1.97 35.26 -9.01
C ILE A 142 -0.55 35.13 -9.58
N GLU A 143 0.44 35.20 -8.68
CA GLU A 143 1.85 35.00 -9.00
C GLU A 143 2.26 33.55 -8.73
N TYR A 144 2.81 32.87 -9.72
CA TYR A 144 3.22 31.47 -9.64
C TYR A 144 4.73 31.30 -9.84
N TYR A 145 5.30 30.33 -9.13
CA TYR A 145 6.52 29.65 -9.56
C TYR A 145 6.16 28.53 -10.52
N THR A 146 6.63 28.58 -11.77
CA THR A 146 6.28 27.60 -12.81
C THR A 146 7.47 26.79 -13.27
N LYS A 147 7.21 25.53 -13.61
CA LYS A 147 8.18 24.64 -14.23
C LYS A 147 7.50 23.68 -15.20
N ALA A 148 8.16 23.36 -16.30
CA ALA A 148 7.61 22.52 -17.35
C ALA A 148 8.44 21.27 -17.66
N GLN A 149 7.72 20.27 -18.18
CA GLN A 149 8.26 19.09 -18.84
C GLN A 149 7.62 18.92 -20.23
N TYR A 150 8.39 18.39 -21.18
CA TYR A 150 8.05 18.30 -22.59
C TYR A 150 8.19 16.84 -23.07
N PHE A 151 7.13 16.31 -23.65
CA PHE A 151 7.00 14.92 -24.11
C PHE A 151 7.36 14.74 -25.59
N VAL A 152 7.80 15.82 -26.23
CA VAL A 152 7.97 15.94 -27.68
C VAL A 152 9.29 16.62 -28.01
N SER A 153 9.72 16.55 -29.27
CA SER A 153 10.89 17.28 -29.76
C SER A 153 10.66 18.79 -29.79
N ALA A 154 11.73 19.57 -29.58
CA ALA A 154 11.76 21.01 -29.83
C ALA A 154 11.61 21.33 -31.33
N ASP A 155 11.89 20.39 -32.23
CA ASP A 155 11.67 20.55 -33.68
C ASP A 155 10.22 20.27 -34.07
N ALA A 156 9.54 21.29 -34.61
CA ALA A 156 8.13 21.21 -35.01
C ALA A 156 7.85 20.15 -36.09
N ALA A 157 8.75 19.99 -37.07
CA ALA A 157 8.59 19.00 -38.12
C ALA A 157 8.58 17.57 -37.54
N THR A 158 9.45 17.30 -36.58
CA THR A 158 9.49 16.06 -35.82
C THR A 158 8.20 15.85 -35.02
N ARG A 159 7.70 16.86 -34.30
CA ARG A 159 6.43 16.75 -33.54
C ARG A 159 5.26 16.31 -34.42
N ILE A 160 5.13 16.92 -35.60
CA ILE A 160 4.08 16.63 -36.57
C ILE A 160 4.24 15.21 -37.13
N ALA A 161 5.47 14.80 -37.47
CA ALA A 161 5.74 13.48 -38.04
C ALA A 161 5.42 12.32 -37.09
N TYR A 162 5.59 12.51 -35.77
CA TYR A 162 5.36 11.49 -34.75
C TYR A 162 4.02 11.64 -34.02
N ALA A 163 3.10 12.46 -34.53
CA ALA A 163 1.79 12.66 -33.92
C ALA A 163 0.95 11.37 -33.94
N ASN A 164 0.83 10.73 -32.77
CA ASN A 164 -0.01 9.55 -32.57
C ASN A 164 -0.49 9.43 -31.10
N PRO A 165 -1.62 10.06 -30.75
CA PRO A 165 -2.07 10.17 -29.36
C PRO A 165 -2.49 8.82 -28.75
N ASP A 166 -2.84 7.84 -29.60
CA ASP A 166 -3.31 6.52 -29.17
C ASP A 166 -2.14 5.56 -28.88
N LYS A 167 -0.92 5.88 -29.35
CA LYS A 167 0.25 5.00 -29.25
C LYS A 167 1.33 5.46 -28.28
N ALA A 168 1.48 6.75 -28.04
CA ALA A 168 2.40 7.25 -27.02
C ALA A 168 2.11 8.69 -26.63
N LEU A 169 2.17 8.99 -25.33
CA LEU A 169 2.24 10.37 -24.85
C LEU A 169 3.65 10.94 -25.10
N ILE A 170 4.69 10.16 -24.79
CA ILE A 170 6.09 10.49 -25.11
C ILE A 170 6.35 10.16 -26.59
N ARG A 171 6.40 11.20 -27.43
CA ARG A 171 6.60 11.12 -28.89
C ARG A 171 8.05 11.40 -29.32
N ASN A 172 8.98 11.18 -28.39
CA ASN A 172 10.42 11.28 -28.57
C ASN A 172 11.13 10.17 -27.77
N ASP A 173 12.44 10.06 -27.89
CA ASP A 173 13.25 9.10 -27.11
C ASP A 173 13.57 9.60 -25.70
N TYR A 174 13.05 10.76 -25.31
CA TYR A 174 13.22 11.36 -23.99
C TYR A 174 12.02 12.24 -23.60
N VAL A 175 11.94 12.57 -22.31
CA VAL A 175 11.19 13.71 -21.77
C VAL A 175 12.20 14.81 -21.45
N ALA A 176 12.01 16.02 -21.99
CA ALA A 176 12.84 17.15 -21.62
C ALA A 176 12.22 17.86 -20.42
N VAL A 177 13.02 18.21 -19.42
CA VAL A 177 12.57 18.91 -18.21
C VAL A 177 13.44 20.12 -17.97
N GLU A 178 12.86 21.19 -17.42
CA GLU A 178 13.64 22.33 -16.96
C GLU A 178 14.48 21.90 -15.74
N GLY A 179 15.80 22.10 -15.80
CA GLY A 179 16.77 21.69 -14.79
C GLY A 179 17.23 22.86 -13.93
N PHE A 180 18.50 22.85 -13.53
CA PHE A 180 19.11 23.96 -12.81
C PHE A 180 19.21 25.19 -13.70
N ASN A 181 18.92 26.37 -13.15
CA ASN A 181 18.94 27.65 -13.86
C ASN A 181 18.09 27.67 -15.16
N GLY A 182 17.10 26.78 -15.26
CA GLY A 182 16.23 26.65 -16.44
C GLY A 182 16.84 25.89 -17.62
N GLU A 183 18.05 25.33 -17.50
CA GLU A 183 18.65 24.51 -18.56
C GLU A 183 17.88 23.21 -18.77
N LEU A 184 17.65 22.83 -20.03
CA LEU A 184 16.91 21.60 -20.33
C LEU A 184 17.75 20.35 -20.04
N VAL A 185 17.19 19.44 -19.27
CA VAL A 185 17.73 18.09 -19.01
C VAL A 185 16.87 17.07 -19.76
N GLN A 186 17.51 16.15 -20.47
CA GLN A 186 16.82 15.07 -21.17
C GLN A 186 16.78 13.81 -20.30
N ILE A 187 15.59 13.29 -20.09
CA ILE A 187 15.34 12.07 -19.34
C ILE A 187 14.96 10.97 -20.32
N ALA A 188 15.82 9.97 -20.46
CA ALA A 188 15.66 8.94 -21.49
C ALA A 188 14.34 8.16 -21.33
N LYS A 189 13.72 7.79 -22.44
CA LYS A 189 12.52 6.94 -22.43
C LYS A 189 12.82 5.50 -22.03
N SER A 190 14.04 5.03 -22.31
CA SER A 190 14.54 3.71 -21.91
C SER A 190 15.47 3.83 -20.70
N LEU A 191 15.34 2.94 -19.72
CA LEU A 191 16.24 2.91 -18.56
C LEU A 191 17.68 2.56 -18.98
N SER A 192 17.85 1.73 -20.01
CA SER A 192 19.15 1.41 -20.59
C SER A 192 19.94 2.63 -21.07
N ASP A 193 19.22 3.69 -21.43
CA ASP A 193 19.76 4.90 -22.04
C ASP A 193 19.76 6.08 -21.05
N LEU A 194 19.28 5.86 -19.81
CA LEU A 194 19.31 6.86 -18.75
C LEU A 194 20.76 7.17 -18.37
N ASP A 195 21.09 8.45 -18.27
CA ASP A 195 22.41 8.89 -17.83
C ASP A 195 22.73 8.29 -16.45
N SER A 196 23.94 7.74 -16.32
CA SER A 196 24.45 7.13 -15.09
C SER A 196 24.47 8.06 -13.87
N ILE A 197 24.36 9.38 -14.07
CA ILE A 197 24.19 10.34 -12.99
C ILE A 197 22.88 10.15 -12.23
N PHE A 198 21.85 9.59 -12.85
CA PHE A 198 20.62 9.23 -12.15
C PHE A 198 20.81 7.93 -11.38
N THR A 199 20.75 8.02 -10.06
CA THR A 199 20.98 6.89 -9.17
C THR A 199 19.66 6.25 -8.78
N LYS A 200 19.63 4.91 -8.83
CA LYS A 200 18.46 4.12 -8.44
C LYS A 200 18.19 4.24 -6.95
N GLN A 201 16.93 4.47 -6.59
CA GLN A 201 16.45 4.49 -5.20
C GLN A 201 15.42 3.36 -4.98
N ALA A 202 14.35 3.62 -4.22
CA ALA A 202 13.32 2.61 -3.94
C ALA A 202 12.38 2.37 -5.13
N CYS A 203 11.86 1.15 -5.22
CA CYS A 203 10.67 0.85 -6.02
C CYS A 203 9.46 0.86 -5.10
N ILE A 204 8.51 1.75 -5.35
CA ILE A 204 7.30 1.88 -4.53
C ILE A 204 6.13 1.31 -5.32
N PRO A 205 5.36 0.35 -4.77
CA PRO A 205 4.13 -0.11 -5.39
C PRO A 205 3.24 1.07 -5.79
N TRP A 206 2.64 0.98 -6.97
CA TRP A 206 1.78 2.00 -7.59
C TRP A 206 2.48 3.28 -8.08
N MET A 207 3.77 3.44 -7.82
CA MET A 207 4.56 4.58 -8.32
C MET A 207 5.63 4.15 -9.34
N GLY A 208 6.28 3.01 -9.09
CA GLY A 208 7.38 2.50 -9.91
C GLY A 208 8.76 2.69 -9.28
N LEU A 209 9.80 2.44 -10.08
CA LEU A 209 11.19 2.50 -9.65
C LEU A 209 11.74 3.93 -9.79
N HIS A 210 12.11 4.53 -8.66
CA HIS A 210 12.57 5.90 -8.60
C HIS A 210 14.06 6.03 -8.90
N TYR A 211 14.41 7.09 -9.63
CA TYR A 211 15.78 7.46 -9.94
C TYR A 211 15.98 8.94 -9.69
N TYR A 212 17.01 9.32 -8.92
CA TYR A 212 17.25 10.73 -8.56
C TYR A 212 18.63 11.19 -9.07
N TYR A 213 18.71 12.45 -9.50
CA TYR A 213 19.93 13.05 -10.03
C TYR A 213 21.03 13.12 -8.97
N ASP A 214 22.17 12.49 -9.25
CA ASP A 214 23.40 12.42 -8.44
C ASP A 214 23.17 12.10 -6.95
N MET A 215 22.09 11.37 -6.66
CA MET A 215 21.65 11.18 -5.28
C MET A 215 22.55 10.20 -4.53
N SER A 216 23.20 10.68 -3.48
CA SER A 216 24.07 9.88 -2.61
C SER A 216 24.07 10.41 -1.18
N SER A 217 24.46 9.58 -0.22
CA SER A 217 24.53 9.96 1.21
C SER A 217 25.48 11.13 1.51
N SER A 218 26.40 11.42 0.57
CA SER A 218 27.38 12.51 0.66
C SER A 218 27.02 13.74 -0.17
N LEU A 219 25.90 13.72 -0.90
CA LEU A 219 25.46 14.86 -1.70
C LEU A 219 25.18 16.06 -0.79
N GLU A 220 25.71 17.22 -1.12
CA GLU A 220 25.32 18.48 -0.46
C GLU A 220 23.92 18.87 -0.91
N CYS A 221 23.06 19.33 0.00
CA CYS A 221 21.72 19.78 -0.35
C CYS A 221 21.71 21.28 -0.59
N SER A 222 21.69 21.67 -1.85
CA SER A 222 21.63 23.05 -2.30
C SER A 222 20.67 23.15 -3.49
N ALA A 223 20.28 24.37 -3.84
CA ALA A 223 19.47 24.61 -5.04
C ALA A 223 20.19 24.18 -6.34
N SER A 224 21.52 24.08 -6.33
CA SER A 224 22.34 23.65 -7.48
C SER A 224 22.63 22.15 -7.54
N THR A 225 22.17 21.36 -6.56
CA THR A 225 22.46 19.92 -6.46
C THR A 225 21.20 19.06 -6.36
N ILE A 226 20.10 19.62 -5.83
CA ILE A 226 18.81 18.92 -5.76
C ILE A 226 18.01 19.22 -7.03
N LEU A 227 18.05 18.31 -8.00
CA LEU A 227 17.20 18.41 -9.18
C LEU A 227 15.74 18.14 -8.78
N THR A 228 14.83 19.00 -9.20
CA THR A 228 13.40 18.87 -8.87
C THR A 228 12.72 17.69 -9.55
N TRP A 229 13.25 17.20 -10.65
CA TRP A 229 12.64 16.13 -11.45
C TRP A 229 13.33 14.80 -11.21
N PHE A 230 12.54 13.73 -11.12
CA PHE A 230 13.04 12.36 -10.99
C PHE A 230 12.22 11.40 -11.86
N PRO A 231 12.85 10.54 -12.67
CA PRO A 231 12.11 9.56 -13.46
C PRO A 231 11.61 8.36 -12.65
N LEU A 232 10.50 7.79 -13.13
CA LEU A 232 9.92 6.54 -12.68
C LEU A 232 9.99 5.51 -13.80
N TYR A 233 10.61 4.36 -13.55
CA TYR A 233 10.72 3.27 -14.52
C TYR A 233 9.98 2.02 -14.09
N GLU A 234 9.53 1.26 -15.08
CA GLU A 234 9.16 -0.15 -14.94
C GLU A 234 9.64 -0.94 -16.16
N SER A 235 10.30 -2.07 -15.95
CA SER A 235 10.71 -2.98 -17.03
C SER A 235 11.44 -2.32 -18.21
N ASP A 236 12.37 -1.40 -17.90
CA ASP A 236 13.16 -0.62 -18.88
C ASP A 236 12.42 0.55 -19.54
N GLU A 237 11.15 0.80 -19.21
CA GLU A 237 10.33 1.86 -19.81
C GLU A 237 10.05 3.00 -18.81
N LEU A 238 10.17 4.25 -19.27
CA LEU A 238 9.77 5.42 -18.51
C LEU A 238 8.24 5.49 -18.43
N ILE A 239 7.71 5.26 -17.23
CA ILE A 239 6.26 5.19 -16.96
C ILE A 239 5.70 6.48 -16.36
N GLY A 240 6.57 7.35 -15.85
CA GLY A 240 6.18 8.60 -15.25
C GLY A 240 7.36 9.46 -14.84
N MET A 241 7.05 10.67 -14.40
CA MET A 241 7.98 11.64 -13.82
C MET A 241 7.41 12.11 -12.49
N GLY A 242 8.25 12.11 -11.48
CA GLY A 242 7.97 12.83 -10.26
C GLY A 242 8.67 14.18 -10.23
N PHE A 243 8.10 15.07 -9.43
CA PHE A 243 8.53 16.43 -9.21
C PHE A 243 8.59 16.67 -7.70
N LEU A 244 9.67 17.23 -7.18
CA LEU A 244 9.87 17.50 -5.75
C LEU A 244 10.50 18.88 -5.56
N VAL A 245 9.93 19.66 -4.64
CA VAL A 245 10.42 20.98 -4.25
C VAL A 245 10.43 21.09 -2.73
N PRO A 246 11.61 21.29 -2.11
CA PRO A 246 11.68 21.55 -0.69
C PRO A 246 11.02 22.87 -0.29
N GLY A 247 10.10 22.82 0.68
CA GLY A 247 9.32 23.96 1.13
C GLY A 247 7.93 23.57 1.62
N THR A 248 7.21 24.54 2.17
CA THR A 248 5.86 24.34 2.71
C THR A 248 4.85 25.08 1.83
N LEU A 249 3.80 24.37 1.39
CA LEU A 249 2.65 24.96 0.72
C LEU A 249 1.47 25.01 1.69
N THR A 250 0.86 26.19 1.82
CA THR A 250 -0.35 26.39 2.63
C THR A 250 -1.59 26.27 1.75
N VAL A 251 -2.44 25.29 2.03
CA VAL A 251 -3.72 25.09 1.32
C VAL A 251 -4.86 25.42 2.27
N ALA A 252 -5.72 26.38 1.88
CA ALA A 252 -6.84 26.78 2.73
C ALA A 252 -7.94 25.71 2.74
N SER A 253 -8.72 25.66 3.83
CA SER A 253 -9.85 24.73 3.94
C SER A 253 -10.85 24.94 2.78
N GLY A 254 -11.07 23.89 1.99
CA GLY A 254 -11.97 23.91 0.84
C GLY A 254 -11.29 24.16 -0.50
N GLU A 255 -9.99 24.46 -0.53
CA GLU A 255 -9.19 24.48 -1.75
C GLU A 255 -8.74 23.07 -2.13
N VAL A 256 -8.52 22.85 -3.44
CA VAL A 256 -8.00 21.57 -3.93
C VAL A 256 -6.49 21.55 -3.75
N ASP A 257 -5.99 20.60 -2.97
CA ASP A 257 -4.57 20.32 -2.90
C ASP A 257 -4.18 19.34 -4.02
N HIS A 258 -3.46 19.83 -5.01
CA HIS A 258 -2.94 19.00 -6.11
C HIS A 258 -1.64 18.30 -5.77
N PHE A 259 -0.98 18.71 -4.70
CA PHE A 259 0.34 18.21 -4.34
C PHE A 259 0.26 17.16 -3.25
N GLU A 260 1.37 16.44 -3.12
CA GLU A 260 1.60 15.44 -2.08
C GLU A 260 2.62 16.03 -1.11
N HIS A 261 2.44 15.76 0.19
CA HIS A 261 3.25 16.35 1.28
C HIS A 261 3.90 15.24 2.11
N PRO A 262 4.83 14.46 1.53
CA PRO A 262 5.45 13.34 2.22
C PRO A 262 6.22 13.85 3.43
N LYS A 263 6.13 13.12 4.54
CA LYS A 263 6.91 13.42 5.74
C LYS A 263 8.36 12.97 5.52
N LYS A 264 9.26 13.44 6.38
CA LYS A 264 10.69 13.02 6.39
C LYS A 264 10.85 11.50 6.26
N SER A 265 10.01 10.75 6.97
CA SER A 265 9.97 9.29 6.94
C SER A 265 9.69 8.68 5.58
N ASP A 266 8.81 9.31 4.81
CA ASP A 266 8.39 8.83 3.51
C ASP A 266 9.51 9.09 2.50
N VAL A 267 10.16 10.26 2.59
CA VAL A 267 11.31 10.62 1.73
C VAL A 267 12.53 9.74 2.03
N GLU A 268 12.83 9.45 3.29
CA GLU A 268 13.90 8.52 3.69
C GLU A 268 13.68 7.12 3.11
N MET A 269 12.43 6.66 3.00
CA MET A 269 12.11 5.40 2.34
C MET A 269 12.32 5.49 0.81
N ILE A 270 11.73 6.50 0.17
CA ILE A 270 11.72 6.63 -1.30
C ILE A 270 13.15 6.85 -1.82
N VAL A 271 13.88 7.74 -1.15
CA VAL A 271 15.24 8.18 -1.47
C VAL A 271 16.21 7.56 -0.47
N ASN A 272 16.25 6.23 -0.42
CA ASN A 272 16.98 5.47 0.61
C ASN A 272 18.49 5.64 0.63
N SER A 273 19.07 6.20 -0.44
CA SER A 273 20.50 6.52 -0.53
C SER A 273 20.75 8.02 -0.50
N GLY A 274 19.77 8.83 -0.11
CA GLY A 274 19.86 10.28 -0.02
C GLY A 274 20.72 10.78 1.15
N PRO A 275 21.18 12.04 1.09
CA PRO A 275 21.99 12.65 2.14
C PRO A 275 21.12 13.09 3.33
N GLN A 276 21.71 13.13 4.52
CA GLN A 276 21.00 13.55 5.74
C GLN A 276 20.40 14.96 5.62
N CYS A 277 21.07 15.87 4.90
CA CYS A 277 20.57 17.22 4.67
C CYS A 277 19.24 17.24 3.93
N LEU A 278 18.95 16.27 3.05
CA LEU A 278 17.69 16.21 2.31
C LEU A 278 16.57 15.90 3.30
N TYR A 279 16.78 14.89 4.12
CA TYR A 279 15.81 14.47 5.14
C TYR A 279 15.58 15.56 6.18
N ASP A 280 16.62 16.30 6.54
CA ASP A 280 16.50 17.41 7.49
C ASP A 280 15.77 18.61 6.89
N ILE A 281 16.01 18.94 5.61
CA ILE A 281 15.23 19.97 4.92
C ILE A 281 13.75 19.57 4.88
N VAL A 282 13.43 18.33 4.52
CA VAL A 282 12.03 17.84 4.50
C VAL A 282 11.41 17.89 5.89
N GLY A 283 12.14 17.45 6.91
CA GLY A 283 11.64 17.41 8.29
C GLY A 283 11.41 18.79 8.91
N ASN A 284 12.20 19.80 8.50
CA ASN A 284 12.13 21.15 9.06
C ASN A 284 11.26 22.10 8.25
N SER A 285 11.30 21.99 6.93
CA SER A 285 10.70 22.95 5.99
C SER A 285 9.59 22.35 5.13
N GLY A 286 9.34 21.05 5.25
CA GLY A 286 8.40 20.33 4.40
C GLY A 286 8.92 20.11 2.98
N VAL A 287 8.09 19.45 2.18
CA VAL A 287 8.34 19.22 0.77
C VAL A 287 7.02 19.07 0.04
N VAL A 288 6.97 19.61 -1.17
CA VAL A 288 5.85 19.51 -2.09
C VAL A 288 6.28 18.59 -3.22
N THR A 289 5.49 17.56 -3.52
CA THR A 289 5.75 16.66 -4.64
C THR A 289 4.52 16.50 -5.53
N LEU A 290 4.73 16.01 -6.75
CA LEU A 290 3.68 15.59 -7.67
C LEU A 290 4.21 14.48 -8.57
N HIS A 291 3.43 13.42 -8.74
CA HIS A 291 3.69 12.42 -9.78
C HIS A 291 2.84 12.67 -11.03
N SER A 292 3.44 12.46 -12.20
CA SER A 292 2.79 12.42 -13.50
C SER A 292 3.12 11.09 -14.18
N TYR A 293 2.12 10.41 -14.74
CA TYR A 293 2.23 9.08 -15.33
C TYR A 293 1.81 9.10 -16.79
N PHE A 294 2.54 8.33 -17.60
CA PHE A 294 2.36 8.19 -19.05
C PHE A 294 1.59 6.92 -19.42
N ILE A 295 1.10 6.23 -18.40
CA ILE A 295 0.34 4.99 -18.48
C ILE A 295 -1.06 5.19 -17.90
N GLU A 296 -2.00 4.38 -18.36
CA GLU A 296 -3.42 4.49 -18.02
C GLU A 296 -3.72 3.99 -16.61
N THR A 297 -3.03 2.95 -16.15
CA THR A 297 -3.32 2.31 -14.87
C THR A 297 -2.08 2.16 -13.97
N PRO A 298 -1.48 3.29 -13.52
CA PRO A 298 -0.33 3.27 -12.59
C PRO A 298 -0.61 2.52 -11.28
N ARG A 299 -1.88 2.42 -10.87
CA ARG A 299 -2.33 1.56 -9.76
C ARG A 299 -2.04 0.05 -9.93
N GLN A 300 -1.60 -0.40 -11.09
CA GLN A 300 -1.24 -1.80 -11.35
C GLN A 300 0.28 -2.06 -11.25
N LEU A 301 1.09 -1.02 -11.00
CA LEU A 301 2.54 -1.16 -10.81
C LEU A 301 2.80 -1.89 -9.48
N LEU A 302 3.43 -3.06 -9.54
CA LEU A 302 3.67 -3.90 -8.34
C LEU A 302 5.14 -4.03 -7.96
N CYS A 303 6.06 -3.37 -8.67
CA CYS A 303 7.49 -3.42 -8.37
C CYS A 303 8.05 -4.86 -8.27
N LEU A 304 7.47 -5.81 -9.01
CA LEU A 304 7.91 -7.19 -9.03
C LEU A 304 9.24 -7.28 -9.77
N SER A 305 10.31 -7.54 -9.02
CA SER A 305 11.70 -7.63 -9.48
C SER A 305 11.84 -8.11 -10.94
N ALA A 306 12.51 -7.31 -11.77
CA ALA A 306 12.80 -7.56 -13.19
C ALA A 306 13.48 -8.91 -13.50
N THR A 307 13.96 -9.63 -12.47
CA THR A 307 14.47 -11.00 -12.56
C THR A 307 13.44 -11.99 -13.12
N ILE A 308 12.13 -11.74 -12.95
CA ILE A 308 11.07 -12.60 -13.53
C ILE A 308 10.81 -12.23 -15.00
N TYR A 309 10.99 -10.96 -15.41
CA TYR A 309 10.59 -10.45 -16.72
C TYR A 309 11.55 -10.78 -17.87
N ARG A 310 12.86 -10.87 -17.62
CA ARG A 310 13.84 -11.22 -18.67
C ARG A 310 13.66 -12.64 -19.24
N VAL A 311 13.00 -13.52 -18.51
CA VAL A 311 12.70 -14.89 -18.99
C VAL A 311 11.49 -14.89 -19.92
N SER A 312 10.50 -14.02 -19.68
CA SER A 312 9.23 -13.98 -20.44
C SER A 312 9.31 -13.20 -21.75
N GLY A 313 10.09 -12.10 -21.79
CA GLY A 313 10.16 -11.22 -22.96
C GLY A 313 10.85 -11.82 -24.20
N HIS A 314 11.76 -12.77 -24.01
CA HIS A 314 12.40 -13.50 -25.13
C HIS A 314 11.55 -14.65 -25.70
N LEU A 315 10.40 -14.98 -25.09
CA LEU A 315 9.54 -16.09 -25.50
C LEU A 315 8.48 -15.70 -26.55
N CYS A 316 8.21 -14.41 -26.79
CA CYS A 316 7.11 -13.98 -27.66
C CYS A 316 7.51 -13.26 -28.97
N SER A 317 8.79 -12.96 -29.23
CA SER A 317 9.18 -12.20 -30.44
C SER A 317 9.71 -13.04 -31.62
N SER A 318 9.87 -14.36 -31.49
CA SER A 318 10.39 -15.20 -32.58
C SER A 318 9.31 -16.00 -33.31
N THR A 319 8.42 -15.32 -34.04
CA THR A 319 7.65 -15.95 -35.13
C THR A 319 7.90 -15.20 -36.43
N SER A 320 9.04 -15.46 -37.06
CA SER A 320 9.24 -15.40 -38.52
C SER A 320 10.63 -15.91 -38.86
N SER A 321 10.70 -17.14 -39.37
CA SER A 321 11.77 -17.79 -40.16
C SER A 321 12.10 -19.18 -39.61
N VAL A 322 11.58 -20.20 -40.28
CA VAL A 322 11.92 -21.60 -40.07
C VAL A 322 13.35 -21.83 -40.57
N ALA A 323 14.28 -22.08 -39.66
CA ALA A 323 15.53 -22.79 -39.96
C ALA A 323 15.96 -23.63 -38.76
N VAL A 324 16.27 -24.88 -39.06
CA VAL A 324 16.56 -26.01 -38.16
C VAL A 324 17.80 -25.75 -37.30
N VAL A 325 17.66 -25.76 -35.96
CA VAL A 325 18.67 -26.33 -35.03
C VAL A 325 17.97 -26.86 -33.77
N GLY A 326 17.84 -28.18 -33.68
CA GLY A 326 17.32 -28.87 -32.51
C GLY A 326 18.42 -29.12 -31.48
N THR A 327 18.44 -28.34 -30.40
CA THR A 327 19.05 -28.68 -29.10
C THR A 327 18.67 -27.70 -27.98
N THR A 328 18.23 -26.47 -28.29
CA THR A 328 17.88 -25.43 -27.29
C THR A 328 16.45 -25.53 -26.75
N ALA A 329 15.51 -26.10 -27.50
CA ALA A 329 14.10 -26.23 -27.08
C ALA A 329 13.91 -27.14 -25.85
N THR A 330 14.76 -28.16 -25.67
CA THR A 330 14.63 -29.14 -24.57
C THR A 330 15.10 -28.57 -23.23
N ALA A 331 16.08 -27.66 -23.22
CA ALA A 331 16.52 -26.94 -22.03
C ALA A 331 15.51 -25.85 -21.62
N MET A 332 14.88 -25.22 -22.61
CA MET A 332 13.86 -24.18 -22.44
C MET A 332 12.56 -24.77 -21.84
N ILE A 333 12.09 -25.92 -22.34
CA ILE A 333 10.93 -26.64 -21.78
C ILE A 333 11.20 -27.10 -20.34
N ARG A 334 12.43 -27.54 -20.02
CA ARG A 334 12.80 -27.92 -18.65
C ARG A 334 12.82 -26.73 -17.69
N THR A 335 13.27 -25.55 -18.14
CA THR A 335 13.37 -24.35 -17.29
C THR A 335 12.00 -23.72 -17.03
N VAL A 336 11.13 -23.65 -18.05
CA VAL A 336 9.74 -23.20 -17.88
C VAL A 336 8.93 -24.21 -17.05
N ALA A 337 9.12 -25.52 -17.26
CA ALA A 337 8.52 -26.53 -16.39
C ALA A 337 9.03 -26.41 -14.95
N LEU A 338 10.32 -26.14 -14.72
CA LEU A 338 10.88 -25.95 -13.39
C LEU A 338 10.33 -24.67 -12.72
N LEU A 339 10.21 -23.55 -13.44
CA LEU A 339 9.58 -22.32 -12.92
C LEU A 339 8.09 -22.51 -12.61
N CYS A 340 7.34 -23.21 -13.45
CA CYS A 340 5.95 -23.57 -13.19
C CYS A 340 5.78 -24.61 -12.06
N LEU A 341 6.82 -25.42 -11.79
CA LEU A 341 6.88 -26.33 -10.64
C LEU A 341 7.33 -25.63 -9.35
N LEU A 342 8.05 -24.50 -9.45
CA LEU A 342 8.51 -23.68 -8.32
C LEU A 342 7.53 -22.56 -7.94
N ALA A 343 6.70 -22.07 -8.85
CA ALA A 343 5.65 -21.09 -8.53
C ALA A 343 4.69 -21.57 -7.41
N PRO A 344 4.25 -22.85 -7.36
CA PRO A 344 3.53 -23.39 -6.20
C PRO A 344 4.34 -23.33 -4.91
N ALA A 345 5.67 -23.47 -4.95
CA ALA A 345 6.51 -23.41 -3.75
C ALA A 345 6.64 -21.96 -3.20
N PHE A 346 6.53 -20.94 -4.05
CA PHE A 346 6.44 -19.54 -3.59
C PHE A 346 5.05 -19.18 -3.05
N ILE A 347 3.99 -19.83 -3.56
CA ILE A 347 2.62 -19.68 -3.04
C ILE A 347 2.42 -20.49 -1.73
N ASP A 348 3.05 -21.66 -1.59
CA ASP A 348 3.00 -22.46 -0.35
C ASP A 348 3.85 -21.85 0.79
N ALA A 349 4.95 -21.16 0.47
CA ALA A 349 5.74 -20.44 1.47
C ALA A 349 4.92 -19.33 2.18
N ALA A 350 3.92 -18.77 1.49
CA ALA A 350 3.02 -17.74 2.03
C ALA A 350 2.02 -18.25 3.09
N ARG A 351 1.89 -19.57 3.25
CA ARG A 351 0.97 -20.21 4.20
C ARG A 351 1.67 -20.98 5.31
N THR A 352 2.96 -20.67 5.52
CA THR A 352 3.66 -21.19 6.69
C THR A 352 3.00 -20.66 7.97
N VAL A 353 2.85 -21.54 8.95
CA VAL A 353 2.21 -21.20 10.23
C VAL A 353 3.09 -20.18 10.93
N GLY A 354 2.51 -19.03 11.20
CA GLY A 354 3.13 -17.98 11.98
C GLY A 354 2.21 -17.49 13.07
N PHE A 355 2.72 -16.57 13.87
CA PHE A 355 1.90 -15.92 14.86
C PHE A 355 2.42 -14.51 15.09
N ARG A 356 1.68 -13.55 14.55
CA ARG A 356 2.08 -12.14 14.52
C ARG A 356 0.91 -11.27 14.93
N TYR A 357 1.19 -10.13 15.52
CA TYR A 357 0.17 -9.13 15.80
C TYR A 357 0.62 -7.74 15.37
N ARG A 358 -0.35 -6.84 15.40
CA ARG A 358 -0.30 -5.48 14.86
C ARG A 358 -0.13 -5.49 13.35
N PHE A 359 -0.70 -4.48 12.75
CA PHE A 359 -0.37 -4.00 11.43
C PHE A 359 0.13 -2.57 11.58
N ASP A 360 1.19 -2.19 10.89
CA ASP A 360 1.60 -0.79 10.80
C ASP A 360 2.12 -0.53 9.40
N LEU A 361 1.75 0.62 8.86
CA LEU A 361 2.14 1.11 7.56
C LEU A 361 3.24 2.16 7.64
N SER A 362 3.84 2.35 8.82
CA SER A 362 5.12 3.02 8.99
C SER A 362 6.16 2.33 8.09
N LEU A 363 6.32 2.90 6.91
CA LEU A 363 7.15 2.42 5.82
C LEU A 363 8.65 2.40 6.18
N LEU A 364 9.08 3.25 7.11
CA LEU A 364 10.42 3.27 7.72
C LEU A 364 10.76 2.03 8.56
N ASN A 365 9.76 1.27 8.99
CA ASN A 365 9.92 0.06 9.80
C ASN A 365 9.34 -1.15 9.08
N PHE A 366 9.63 -1.33 7.78
CA PHE A 366 9.42 -2.59 7.05
C PHE A 366 10.31 -3.75 7.62
N GLY A 367 10.21 -3.99 8.92
CA GLY A 367 10.91 -4.93 9.80
C GLY A 367 9.97 -5.36 10.95
N THR A 368 10.54 -5.85 12.05
CA THR A 368 9.85 -6.57 13.16
C THR A 368 8.76 -5.80 13.92
N LYS A 369 8.51 -4.51 13.63
CA LYS A 369 7.54 -3.68 14.35
C LYS A 369 6.15 -3.61 13.70
N ASN A 370 6.04 -3.88 12.40
CA ASN A 370 4.75 -3.82 11.68
C ASN A 370 3.95 -5.12 11.77
N PHE A 371 4.65 -6.23 12.01
CA PHE A 371 4.06 -7.54 12.29
C PHE A 371 4.93 -8.17 13.37
N ILE A 372 4.58 -7.89 14.62
CA ILE A 372 5.37 -8.27 15.78
C ILE A 372 5.20 -9.77 15.99
N ASN A 373 6.31 -10.50 16.06
CA ASN A 373 6.27 -11.93 16.32
C ASN A 373 5.83 -12.19 17.76
N SER A 374 4.93 -13.16 17.92
CA SER A 374 4.46 -13.60 19.22
C SER A 374 4.98 -14.99 19.58
N PRO A 375 5.25 -15.27 20.87
CA PRO A 375 5.62 -16.59 21.31
C PRO A 375 4.50 -17.61 21.02
N ARG A 376 4.92 -18.82 20.64
CA ARG A 376 4.02 -19.95 20.34
C ARG A 376 4.02 -21.03 21.43
N THR A 377 4.91 -20.91 22.40
CA THR A 377 5.06 -21.84 23.54
C THR A 377 5.51 -21.13 24.80
N ASN A 378 5.27 -21.72 25.98
CA ASN A 378 5.78 -21.25 27.28
C ASN A 378 7.29 -21.03 27.24
N THR A 379 8.03 -21.98 26.64
CA THR A 379 9.49 -21.89 26.51
C THR A 379 9.90 -20.67 25.67
N SER A 380 9.22 -20.44 24.54
CA SER A 380 9.49 -19.26 23.70
C SER A 380 9.10 -17.95 24.38
N ALA A 381 8.03 -17.94 25.17
CA ALA A 381 7.58 -16.77 25.93
C ALA A 381 8.61 -16.43 27.01
N ALA A 382 9.00 -17.40 27.85
CA ALA A 382 10.03 -17.22 28.86
C ALA A 382 11.36 -16.74 28.26
N SER A 383 11.76 -17.29 27.10
CA SER A 383 12.99 -16.86 26.41
C SER A 383 12.95 -15.42 25.89
N GLN A 384 11.74 -14.87 25.72
CA GLN A 384 11.49 -13.50 25.28
C GLN A 384 11.19 -12.54 26.44
N ASN A 385 11.49 -12.94 27.69
CA ASN A 385 11.20 -12.17 28.90
C ASN A 385 9.70 -11.93 29.15
N TRP A 386 8.87 -12.90 28.80
CA TRP A 386 7.46 -12.90 29.19
C TRP A 386 7.31 -13.59 30.54
N VAL A 387 6.38 -13.08 31.35
CA VAL A 387 6.06 -13.57 32.68
C VAL A 387 4.68 -14.21 32.69
N ASN A 388 4.55 -15.29 33.45
CA ASN A 388 3.27 -15.92 33.71
C ASN A 388 2.55 -15.15 34.81
N VAL A 389 1.33 -14.69 34.54
CA VAL A 389 0.54 -13.85 35.44
C VAL A 389 -0.85 -14.44 35.67
N GLU A 390 -1.47 -14.06 36.77
CA GLU A 390 -2.84 -14.47 37.08
C GLU A 390 -3.82 -13.81 36.11
N ARG A 391 -4.74 -14.61 35.54
CA ARG A 391 -5.78 -14.12 34.64
C ARG A 391 -6.86 -13.36 35.41
N PRO A 392 -7.38 -12.24 34.88
CA PRO A 392 -8.55 -11.57 35.47
C PRO A 392 -9.81 -12.42 35.38
N TYR A 393 -9.93 -13.15 34.28
CA TYR A 393 -11.15 -13.84 33.88
C TYR A 393 -10.81 -15.01 32.96
N SER A 394 -11.66 -16.04 33.00
CA SER A 394 -11.66 -17.14 32.05
C SER A 394 -13.09 -17.52 31.69
N ALA A 395 -13.38 -17.57 30.39
CA ALA A 395 -14.61 -18.17 29.90
C ALA A 395 -14.67 -19.67 30.27
N GLU A 396 -15.89 -20.20 30.38
CA GLU A 396 -16.13 -21.60 30.77
C GLU A 396 -15.35 -22.58 29.88
N GLY A 397 -14.59 -23.49 30.51
CA GLY A 397 -13.74 -24.49 29.87
C GLY A 397 -12.33 -24.00 29.47
N TYR A 398 -12.03 -22.71 29.65
CA TYR A 398 -10.71 -22.13 29.40
C TYR A 398 -9.95 -21.75 30.69
N GLU A 399 -10.44 -22.17 31.85
CA GLU A 399 -9.88 -21.82 33.17
C GLU A 399 -8.46 -22.37 33.37
N ALA A 400 -8.14 -23.49 32.73
CA ALA A 400 -6.82 -24.12 32.81
C ALA A 400 -5.74 -23.40 31.98
N LEU A 401 -6.11 -22.45 31.12
CA LEU A 401 -5.14 -21.73 30.29
C LEU A 401 -4.32 -20.74 31.14
N GLN A 402 -3.02 -20.75 30.92
CA GLN A 402 -2.09 -19.81 31.54
C GLN A 402 -1.95 -18.54 30.72
N LEU A 403 -1.81 -17.38 31.36
CA LEU A 403 -1.59 -16.09 30.70
C LEU A 403 -0.12 -15.70 30.80
N TRP A 404 0.49 -15.43 29.66
CA TRP A 404 1.84 -14.91 29.57
C TRP A 404 1.83 -13.54 28.92
N CYS A 405 2.49 -12.57 29.55
CA CYS A 405 2.60 -11.20 29.08
C CYS A 405 4.08 -10.78 29.04
N PRO A 406 4.49 -9.86 28.15
CA PRO A 406 5.77 -9.17 28.27
C PRO A 406 5.93 -8.59 29.69
N ALA A 407 7.12 -8.71 30.30
CA ALA A 407 7.31 -8.35 31.71
C ALA A 407 6.96 -6.88 32.06
N ASP A 408 7.03 -5.99 31.08
CA ASP A 408 6.87 -4.55 31.21
C ASP A 408 5.62 -3.98 30.51
N ASP A 409 4.83 -4.80 29.82
CA ASP A 409 3.69 -4.34 29.03
C ASP A 409 2.64 -5.44 28.82
N TYR A 410 1.45 -5.26 29.38
CA TYR A 410 0.38 -6.26 29.37
C TYR A 410 -0.73 -5.98 28.33
N VAL A 411 -0.47 -5.10 27.34
CA VAL A 411 -1.41 -4.79 26.25
C VAL A 411 -1.68 -5.99 25.34
N PHE A 412 -0.68 -6.81 25.06
CA PHE A 412 -0.83 -8.04 24.27
C PHE A 412 -0.20 -9.23 24.97
N CYS A 413 -1.04 -10.18 25.39
CA CYS A 413 -0.63 -11.38 26.10
C CYS A 413 -1.07 -12.64 25.34
N ILE A 414 -0.34 -13.74 25.51
CA ILE A 414 -0.71 -15.04 24.95
C ILE A 414 -1.34 -15.91 26.02
N LEU A 415 -2.31 -16.72 25.61
CA LEU A 415 -2.83 -17.81 26.43
C LEU A 415 -2.15 -19.10 26.00
N THR A 416 -1.76 -19.94 26.95
CA THR A 416 -1.13 -21.24 26.68
C THR A 416 -1.86 -22.36 27.39
N ASP A 417 -1.98 -23.51 26.74
CA ASP A 417 -2.71 -24.65 27.29
C ASP A 417 -1.84 -25.63 28.07
N GLU A 418 -2.41 -26.80 28.41
CA GLU A 418 -1.78 -27.87 29.17
C GLU A 418 -0.53 -28.45 28.48
N THR A 419 -0.40 -28.26 27.17
CA THR A 419 0.77 -28.69 26.39
C THR A 419 1.86 -27.63 26.34
N GLY A 420 1.62 -26.46 26.94
CA GLY A 420 2.51 -25.31 26.90
C GLY A 420 2.56 -24.63 25.54
N ASN A 421 1.58 -24.89 24.66
CA ASN A 421 1.47 -24.26 23.35
C ASN A 421 0.46 -23.12 23.39
N THR A 422 0.65 -22.10 22.55
CA THR A 422 -0.30 -21.00 22.42
C THR A 422 -1.68 -21.52 22.02
N ALA A 423 -2.67 -21.03 22.74
CA ALA A 423 -4.05 -21.46 22.74
C ALA A 423 -5.02 -20.28 22.56
N GLY A 424 -4.53 -19.06 22.58
CA GLY A 424 -5.31 -17.84 22.44
C GLY A 424 -4.48 -16.60 22.72
N VAL A 425 -5.13 -15.45 22.77
CA VAL A 425 -4.54 -14.19 23.24
C VAL A 425 -5.53 -13.43 24.09
N GLN A 426 -4.99 -12.52 24.91
CA GLN A 426 -5.74 -11.47 25.57
C GLN A 426 -5.20 -10.13 25.06
N ILE A 427 -6.11 -9.27 24.59
CA ILE A 427 -5.83 -7.88 24.24
C ILE A 427 -6.33 -7.03 25.41
N SER A 428 -5.49 -6.11 25.86
CA SER A 428 -5.76 -5.23 26.99
C SER A 428 -5.63 -3.77 26.56
N VAL A 429 -6.52 -2.91 27.03
CA VAL A 429 -6.46 -1.45 26.83
C VAL A 429 -6.39 -0.80 28.20
N GLU A 430 -5.35 -0.01 28.46
CA GLU A 430 -5.16 0.67 29.75
C GLU A 430 -6.33 1.62 30.05
N TYR A 431 -6.93 1.46 31.23
CA TYR A 431 -8.14 2.17 31.67
C TYR A 431 -7.94 3.69 31.63
N ASP A 432 -6.87 4.18 32.27
CA ASP A 432 -6.57 5.62 32.37
C ASP A 432 -6.18 6.27 31.04
N ARG A 433 -5.80 5.46 30.04
CA ARG A 433 -5.41 5.94 28.70
C ARG A 433 -6.54 5.90 27.70
N PHE A 434 -7.68 5.30 28.05
CA PHE A 434 -8.76 5.05 27.10
C PHE A 434 -10.09 5.62 27.56
N GLN A 435 -10.71 6.41 26.69
CA GLN A 435 -12.06 6.92 26.87
C GLN A 435 -12.99 6.17 25.91
N PRO A 436 -13.71 5.15 26.40
CA PRO A 436 -14.56 4.33 25.54
C PRO A 436 -15.75 5.14 25.02
N THR A 437 -16.13 4.90 23.76
CA THR A 437 -17.39 5.45 23.21
C THR A 437 -18.60 4.67 23.72
N TYR A 438 -18.43 3.37 23.96
CA TYR A 438 -19.50 2.44 24.30
C TYR A 438 -19.28 1.81 25.68
N ASP A 439 -20.35 1.25 26.23
CA ASP A 439 -20.28 0.49 27.47
C ASP A 439 -19.39 -0.76 27.31
N MET A 440 -18.32 -0.82 28.09
CA MET A 440 -17.29 -1.87 27.96
C MET A 440 -17.80 -3.24 28.40
N ASP A 441 -18.67 -3.30 29.41
CA ASP A 441 -19.29 -4.54 29.89
C ASP A 441 -20.22 -5.14 28.82
N THR A 442 -21.04 -4.30 28.18
CA THR A 442 -21.91 -4.71 27.06
C THR A 442 -21.09 -5.19 25.87
N LEU A 443 -19.95 -4.55 25.60
CA LEU A 443 -18.97 -5.04 24.61
C LEU A 443 -18.24 -6.31 25.05
N GLY A 444 -18.46 -6.81 26.27
CA GLY A 444 -17.88 -8.04 26.79
C GLY A 444 -16.42 -7.92 27.22
N PHE A 445 -15.99 -6.75 27.68
CA PHE A 445 -14.69 -6.59 28.33
C PHE A 445 -14.76 -6.91 29.82
N HIS A 446 -13.61 -7.27 30.37
CA HIS A 446 -13.39 -7.48 31.80
C HIS A 446 -12.34 -6.52 32.32
N THR A 447 -12.53 -5.99 33.53
CA THR A 447 -11.52 -5.16 34.19
C THR A 447 -10.44 -6.04 34.84
N TRP A 448 -9.18 -5.64 34.72
CA TRP A 448 -8.02 -6.35 35.28
C TRP A 448 -7.02 -5.35 35.88
N SER A 449 -6.58 -5.59 37.11
CA SER A 449 -5.66 -4.69 37.84
C SER A 449 -4.37 -5.39 38.29
N PRO A 450 -3.52 -5.86 37.37
CA PRO A 450 -2.26 -6.52 37.70
C PRO A 450 -1.20 -5.53 38.22
N GLU A 451 -0.19 -6.06 38.91
CA GLU A 451 1.06 -5.32 39.13
C GLU A 451 2.00 -5.45 37.93
N VAL A 452 2.37 -4.31 37.33
CA VAL A 452 3.34 -4.19 36.24
C VAL A 452 4.47 -3.29 36.73
N ASN A 453 5.71 -3.80 36.76
CA ASN A 453 6.87 -3.06 37.27
C ASN A 453 6.71 -2.44 38.67
N GLY A 454 5.89 -3.06 39.53
CA GLY A 454 5.62 -2.59 40.89
C GLY A 454 4.52 -1.52 41.00
N GLU A 455 3.81 -1.24 39.90
CA GLU A 455 2.64 -0.37 39.88
C GLU A 455 1.39 -1.18 39.53
N THR A 456 0.27 -0.93 40.23
CA THR A 456 -1.03 -1.50 39.84
C THR A 456 -1.57 -0.69 38.67
N ILE A 457 -1.71 -1.33 37.50
CA ILE A 457 -2.29 -0.71 36.29
C ILE A 457 -3.63 -1.38 36.02
N GLU A 458 -4.67 -0.59 35.74
CA GLU A 458 -5.99 -1.11 35.39
C GLU A 458 -6.17 -1.21 33.87
N TYR A 459 -6.76 -2.31 33.40
CA TYR A 459 -6.99 -2.59 31.99
C TYR A 459 -8.43 -3.04 31.74
N TYR A 460 -8.98 -2.66 30.59
CA TYR A 460 -10.06 -3.40 29.95
C TYR A 460 -9.46 -4.53 29.12
N THR A 461 -9.92 -5.76 29.32
CA THR A 461 -9.34 -6.96 28.70
C THR A 461 -10.39 -7.78 27.96
N LYS A 462 -9.96 -8.41 26.87
CA LYS A 462 -10.79 -9.29 26.07
C LYS A 462 -9.96 -10.38 25.40
N ALA A 463 -10.50 -11.58 25.29
CA ALA A 463 -9.78 -12.75 24.81
C ALA A 463 -10.33 -13.33 23.50
N GLN A 464 -9.42 -14.00 22.79
CA GLN A 464 -9.73 -14.93 21.72
C GLN A 464 -8.99 -16.25 21.95
N TYR A 465 -9.59 -17.36 21.48
CA TYR A 465 -9.17 -18.72 21.75
C TYR A 465 -9.04 -19.49 20.44
N PHE A 466 -7.87 -20.08 20.20
CA PHE A 466 -7.53 -20.86 19.01
C PHE A 466 -7.83 -22.36 19.16
N VAL A 467 -8.38 -22.75 20.31
CA VAL A 467 -8.52 -24.14 20.74
C VAL A 467 -9.88 -24.41 21.37
N SER A 468 -10.21 -25.69 21.55
CA SER A 468 -11.45 -26.13 22.17
C SER A 468 -11.45 -25.81 23.67
N ALA A 469 -12.64 -25.52 24.21
CA ALA A 469 -12.89 -25.46 25.65
C ALA A 469 -12.68 -26.85 26.31
N ASP A 470 -12.76 -27.95 25.55
CA ASP A 470 -12.46 -29.29 26.07
C ASP A 470 -10.94 -29.56 26.11
N ALA A 471 -10.41 -29.76 27.33
CA ALA A 471 -8.99 -30.03 27.57
C ALA A 471 -8.49 -31.30 26.87
N ALA A 472 -9.30 -32.37 26.81
CA ALA A 472 -8.90 -33.62 26.16
C ALA A 472 -8.65 -33.40 24.66
N THR A 473 -9.49 -32.60 24.01
CA THR A 473 -9.33 -32.16 22.61
C THR A 473 -8.06 -31.33 22.44
N ARG A 474 -7.77 -30.38 23.33
CA ARG A 474 -6.54 -29.55 23.25
C ARG A 474 -5.26 -30.39 23.22
N ILE A 475 -5.20 -31.40 24.10
CA ILE A 475 -4.06 -32.32 24.22
C ILE A 475 -3.96 -33.22 22.98
N ALA A 476 -5.08 -33.76 22.50
CA ALA A 476 -5.10 -34.70 21.39
C ALA A 476 -4.66 -34.08 20.05
N TYR A 477 -4.90 -32.79 19.84
CA TYR A 477 -4.64 -32.08 18.58
C TYR A 477 -3.47 -31.08 18.66
N ALA A 478 -2.60 -31.19 19.65
CA ALA A 478 -1.43 -30.32 19.77
C ALA A 478 -0.44 -30.52 18.60
N ASN A 479 -0.40 -29.55 17.68
CA ASN A 479 0.59 -29.51 16.59
C ASN A 479 0.95 -28.06 16.22
N PRO A 480 1.70 -27.36 17.09
CA PRO A 480 1.99 -25.93 16.93
C PRO A 480 2.80 -25.60 15.67
N ASP A 481 3.49 -26.58 15.09
CA ASP A 481 4.27 -26.43 13.86
C ASP A 481 3.40 -26.44 12.60
N LYS A 482 2.17 -26.96 12.68
CA LYS A 482 1.25 -27.13 11.53
C LYS A 482 0.04 -26.22 11.54
N THR A 483 -0.39 -25.74 12.71
CA THR A 483 -1.45 -24.74 12.80
C THR A 483 -1.46 -24.11 14.19
N LEU A 484 -1.78 -22.81 14.25
CA LEU A 484 -2.11 -22.14 15.50
C LEU A 484 -3.55 -22.47 15.93
N ILE A 485 -4.47 -22.54 14.97
CA ILE A 485 -5.88 -22.87 15.19
C ILE A 485 -6.05 -24.39 15.17
N ARG A 486 -6.45 -24.97 16.29
CA ARG A 486 -6.55 -26.43 16.47
C ARG A 486 -7.99 -26.97 16.39
N ASN A 487 -8.93 -26.09 16.04
CA ASN A 487 -10.31 -26.42 15.71
C ASN A 487 -10.67 -25.93 14.30
N ASP A 488 -11.90 -26.16 13.88
CA ASP A 488 -12.53 -25.55 12.70
C ASP A 488 -13.06 -24.12 12.96
N TYR A 489 -12.76 -23.54 14.11
CA TYR A 489 -13.10 -22.16 14.47
C TYR A 489 -12.07 -21.51 15.42
N VAL A 490 -12.09 -20.18 15.47
CA VAL A 490 -11.57 -19.35 16.56
C VAL A 490 -12.76 -18.89 17.40
N ALA A 491 -12.70 -19.03 18.73
CA ALA A 491 -13.72 -18.45 19.61
C ALA A 491 -13.26 -17.08 20.09
N VAL A 492 -14.15 -16.09 20.09
CA VAL A 492 -13.86 -14.75 20.59
C VAL A 492 -14.93 -14.33 21.60
N GLU A 493 -14.56 -13.53 22.59
CA GLU A 493 -15.55 -12.92 23.47
C GLU A 493 -16.37 -11.90 22.68
N GLY A 494 -17.69 -12.02 22.73
CA GLY A 494 -18.67 -11.21 22.02
C GLY A 494 -19.32 -10.17 22.91
N PHE A 495 -20.59 -9.86 22.66
CA PHE A 495 -21.36 -8.99 23.54
C PHE A 495 -21.63 -9.69 24.87
N ASN A 496 -21.60 -8.94 25.98
CA ASN A 496 -21.83 -9.44 27.34
C ASN A 496 -20.96 -10.65 27.72
N GLY A 497 -19.79 -10.82 27.08
CA GLY A 497 -18.88 -11.94 27.30
C GLY A 497 -19.28 -13.26 26.64
N GLU A 498 -20.35 -13.30 25.83
CA GLU A 498 -20.76 -14.53 25.13
C GLU A 498 -19.75 -14.94 24.06
N LEU A 499 -19.40 -16.22 23.97
CA LEU A 499 -18.44 -16.69 22.98
C LEU A 499 -19.05 -16.78 21.58
N VAL A 500 -18.45 -16.07 20.63
CA VAL A 500 -18.76 -16.15 19.19
C VAL A 500 -17.73 -17.04 18.50
N LYS A 501 -18.20 -18.00 17.70
CA LYS A 501 -17.32 -18.88 16.91
C LYS A 501 -17.15 -18.35 15.50
N ILE A 502 -15.90 -18.16 15.11
CA ILE A 502 -15.49 -17.68 13.80
C ILE A 502 -14.88 -18.83 13.02
N ALA A 503 -15.56 -19.29 11.97
CA ALA A 503 -15.14 -20.47 11.22
C ALA A 503 -13.77 -20.27 10.52
N THR A 504 -12.95 -21.32 10.45
CA THR A 504 -11.68 -21.24 9.71
C THR A 504 -11.86 -21.25 8.20
N SER A 505 -13.01 -21.74 7.71
CA SER A 505 -13.37 -21.71 6.30
C SER A 505 -14.49 -20.73 6.04
N LEU A 506 -14.32 -19.87 5.03
CA LEU A 506 -15.29 -18.84 4.68
C LEU A 506 -16.66 -19.42 4.31
N SER A 507 -16.71 -20.62 3.73
CA SER A 507 -17.99 -21.26 3.38
C SER A 507 -18.84 -21.63 4.61
N ASN A 508 -18.22 -21.68 5.78
CA ASN A 508 -18.85 -22.01 7.05
C ASN A 508 -18.98 -20.78 7.97
N LEU A 509 -18.54 -19.60 7.52
CA LEU A 509 -18.72 -18.36 8.27
C LEU A 509 -20.22 -18.05 8.35
N ASP A 510 -20.69 -17.67 9.54
CA ASP A 510 -22.08 -17.26 9.72
C ASP A 510 -22.40 -16.08 8.78
N SER A 511 -23.54 -16.18 8.09
CA SER A 511 -24.03 -15.17 7.16
C SER A 511 -24.24 -13.78 7.77
N ILE A 512 -24.32 -13.68 9.10
CA ILE A 512 -24.36 -12.40 9.81
C ILE A 512 -23.06 -11.59 9.61
N PHE A 513 -21.94 -12.22 9.33
CA PHE A 513 -20.71 -11.53 8.99
C PHE A 513 -20.75 -11.06 7.53
N THR A 514 -20.83 -9.75 7.35
CA THR A 514 -20.96 -9.13 6.03
C THR A 514 -19.58 -8.81 5.45
N LYS A 515 -19.40 -9.13 4.17
CA LYS A 515 -18.15 -8.90 3.44
C LYS A 515 -17.89 -7.41 3.25
N GLN A 516 -16.69 -6.97 3.56
CA GLN A 516 -16.22 -5.59 3.35
C GLN A 516 -15.02 -5.55 2.38
N ALA A 517 -14.17 -4.53 2.49
CA ALA A 517 -13.00 -4.40 1.63
C ALA A 517 -11.97 -5.51 1.88
N CYS A 518 -11.10 -5.71 0.89
CA CYS A 518 -9.87 -6.44 1.08
C CYS A 518 -8.73 -5.47 0.91
N ILE A 519 -7.89 -5.43 1.93
CA ILE A 519 -6.76 -4.53 2.00
C ILE A 519 -5.50 -5.39 1.87
N LEU A 520 -4.59 -4.96 0.99
CA LEU A 520 -3.30 -5.63 0.84
C LEU A 520 -2.62 -5.76 2.20
N TRP A 521 -2.01 -6.93 2.41
CA TRP A 521 -1.30 -7.28 3.64
C TRP A 521 -2.18 -7.44 4.91
N MET A 522 -3.49 -7.20 4.81
CA MET A 522 -4.45 -7.41 5.90
C MET A 522 -5.44 -8.53 5.60
N GLY A 523 -5.93 -8.60 4.35
CA GLY A 523 -6.90 -9.59 3.90
C GLY A 523 -8.32 -9.06 3.77
N ARG A 524 -9.25 -9.96 3.44
CA ARG A 524 -10.67 -9.64 3.23
C ARG A 524 -11.35 -9.52 4.59
N HIS A 525 -11.84 -8.34 4.89
CA HIS A 525 -12.52 -8.04 6.13
C HIS A 525 -13.99 -8.48 6.09
N TYR A 526 -14.48 -8.97 7.22
CA TYR A 526 -15.89 -9.30 7.43
C TYR A 526 -16.33 -8.77 8.79
N TYR A 527 -17.40 -7.98 8.83
CA TYR A 527 -17.87 -7.36 10.08
C TYR A 527 -19.27 -7.89 10.46
N TYR A 528 -19.51 -8.03 11.75
CA TYR A 528 -20.77 -8.53 12.28
C TYR A 528 -21.94 -7.58 11.95
N ASP A 529 -22.95 -8.09 11.24
CA ASP A 529 -24.19 -7.42 10.81
C ASP A 529 -23.99 -6.01 10.21
N MET A 530 -22.82 -5.79 9.61
CA MET A 530 -22.43 -4.44 9.17
C MET A 530 -23.18 -4.02 7.91
N SER A 531 -24.00 -2.98 8.04
CA SER A 531 -24.79 -2.39 6.96
C SER A 531 -24.93 -0.88 7.14
N SER A 532 -25.27 -0.16 6.07
CA SER A 532 -25.43 1.30 6.12
C SER A 532 -26.60 1.74 6.99
N SER A 533 -27.53 0.83 7.30
CA SER A 533 -28.69 1.02 8.17
C SER A 533 -28.46 0.56 9.61
N LEU A 534 -27.30 -0.02 9.94
CA LEU A 534 -27.01 -0.49 11.29
C LEU A 534 -27.00 0.70 12.26
N GLU A 535 -27.75 0.60 13.35
CA GLU A 535 -27.65 1.55 14.45
C GLU A 535 -26.40 1.24 15.29
N CYS A 536 -25.53 2.22 15.49
CA CYS A 536 -24.30 2.01 16.26
C CYS A 536 -24.56 2.06 17.76
N GLY A 537 -24.11 1.02 18.46
CA GLY A 537 -24.19 0.93 19.91
C GLY A 537 -23.36 -0.22 20.46
N ALA A 538 -23.27 -0.28 21.78
CA ALA A 538 -22.49 -1.28 22.50
C ALA A 538 -22.95 -2.74 22.22
N SER A 539 -24.20 -2.93 21.79
CA SER A 539 -24.78 -4.24 21.46
C SER A 539 -24.84 -4.55 19.96
N THR A 540 -24.31 -3.67 19.10
CA THR A 540 -24.38 -3.84 17.63
C THR A 540 -23.00 -3.77 16.98
N ILE A 541 -22.05 -3.04 17.56
CA ILE A 541 -20.67 -2.98 17.08
C ILE A 541 -19.84 -4.08 17.76
N LEU A 542 -19.71 -5.24 17.12
CA LEU A 542 -18.85 -6.31 17.60
C LEU A 542 -17.38 -5.90 17.41
N THR A 543 -16.57 -6.03 18.47
CA THR A 543 -15.16 -5.61 18.43
C THR A 543 -14.25 -6.51 17.59
N TRP A 544 -14.68 -7.74 17.27
CA TRP A 544 -13.89 -8.69 16.50
C TRP A 544 -14.40 -8.83 15.07
N PHE A 545 -13.49 -8.89 14.11
CA PHE A 545 -13.81 -9.09 12.70
C PHE A 545 -12.82 -10.08 12.05
N PRO A 546 -13.28 -11.11 11.32
CA PRO A 546 -12.36 -12.02 10.65
C PRO A 546 -11.72 -11.45 9.39
N LEU A 547 -10.51 -11.95 9.13
CA LEU A 547 -9.75 -11.71 7.91
C LEU A 547 -9.60 -13.02 7.11
N TYR A 548 -10.04 -13.02 5.86
CA TYR A 548 -9.90 -14.17 4.97
C TYR A 548 -9.01 -13.89 3.77
N GLU A 549 -8.32 -14.94 3.33
CA GLU A 549 -7.68 -15.04 2.02
C GLU A 549 -7.96 -16.44 1.46
N ASP A 550 -8.34 -16.55 0.18
CA ASP A 550 -8.66 -17.82 -0.47
C ASP A 550 -9.59 -18.75 0.34
N ASN A 551 -10.67 -18.17 0.89
CA ASN A 551 -11.65 -18.85 1.75
C ASN A 551 -11.09 -19.42 3.06
N THR A 552 -9.88 -19.03 3.48
CA THR A 552 -9.21 -19.48 4.71
C THR A 552 -9.04 -18.31 5.66
N LEU A 553 -9.34 -18.52 6.94
CA LEU A 553 -9.13 -17.54 7.99
C LEU A 553 -7.62 -17.38 8.23
N ILE A 554 -7.09 -16.19 7.94
CA ILE A 554 -5.66 -15.87 8.04
C ILE A 554 -5.33 -14.99 9.25
N GLY A 555 -6.35 -14.38 9.85
CA GLY A 555 -6.21 -13.55 11.04
C GLY A 555 -7.56 -13.07 11.56
N MET A 556 -7.50 -12.37 12.68
CA MET A 556 -8.61 -11.64 13.28
C MET A 556 -8.17 -10.19 13.45
N GLY A 557 -9.07 -9.26 13.18
CA GLY A 557 -8.91 -7.90 13.62
C GLY A 557 -9.77 -7.60 14.84
N PHE A 558 -9.30 -6.62 15.59
CA PHE A 558 -9.95 -6.04 16.75
C PHE A 558 -10.19 -4.55 16.46
N MET A 559 -11.38 -4.03 16.74
CA MET A 559 -11.75 -2.63 16.59
C MET A 559 -12.50 -2.17 17.84
N LEU A 560 -12.05 -1.08 18.44
CA LEU A 560 -12.68 -0.49 19.61
C LEU A 560 -12.78 1.04 19.48
N PRO A 561 -13.98 1.59 19.26
CA PRO A 561 -14.16 3.04 19.17
C PRO A 561 -13.95 3.76 20.50
N GLY A 562 -13.17 4.84 20.47
CA GLY A 562 -12.86 5.66 21.64
C GLY A 562 -11.50 6.35 21.53
N ILE A 563 -11.25 7.28 22.45
CA ILE A 563 -10.04 8.12 22.44
C ILE A 563 -8.95 7.41 23.24
N TYR A 564 -7.83 7.10 22.60
CA TYR A 564 -6.66 6.52 23.25
C TYR A 564 -5.51 7.53 23.31
N THR A 565 -4.96 7.76 24.51
CA THR A 565 -3.87 8.72 24.71
C THR A 565 -2.60 7.98 25.10
N LEU A 566 -1.59 8.04 24.23
CA LEU A 566 -0.28 7.45 24.50
C LEU A 566 0.71 8.47 25.04
N PRO A 567 1.41 8.16 26.15
CA PRO A 567 2.54 8.95 26.60
C PRO A 567 3.63 9.01 25.51
N LYS A 568 4.29 10.17 25.42
CA LYS A 568 5.39 10.37 24.47
C LYS A 568 6.51 9.35 24.74
N GLY A 569 6.85 8.55 23.75
CA GLY A 569 7.92 7.55 23.82
C GLY A 569 7.45 6.14 24.21
N SER A 570 6.18 5.96 24.57
CA SER A 570 5.59 4.62 24.73
C SER A 570 5.46 3.91 23.39
N PHE A 571 5.51 2.58 23.42
CA PHE A 571 5.23 1.77 22.25
C PHE A 571 3.72 1.73 22.02
N ASP A 572 3.29 2.07 20.80
CA ASP A 572 1.91 1.91 20.39
C ASP A 572 1.70 0.48 19.86
N HIS A 573 0.86 -0.30 20.50
CA HIS A 573 0.47 -1.63 20.01
C HIS A 573 -0.70 -1.57 19.05
N PHE A 574 -1.45 -0.46 19.07
CA PHE A 574 -2.66 -0.29 18.30
C PHE A 574 -2.38 0.49 17.02
N GLU A 575 -3.28 0.29 16.08
CA GLU A 575 -3.45 1.07 14.87
C GLU A 575 -4.52 2.13 15.12
N HIS A 576 -4.36 3.34 14.58
CA HIS A 576 -5.30 4.45 14.75
C HIS A 576 -5.82 4.95 13.40
N PRO A 577 -6.62 4.13 12.66
CA PRO A 577 -7.14 4.54 11.37
C PRO A 577 -8.12 5.71 11.53
N ASP A 578 -8.02 6.71 10.66
CA ASP A 578 -8.95 7.84 10.66
C ASP A 578 -10.33 7.48 10.07
N LYS A 579 -11.24 8.46 10.02
CA LYS A 579 -12.58 8.27 9.45
C LYS A 579 -12.52 7.80 7.99
N SER A 580 -11.64 8.38 7.18
CA SER A 580 -11.52 8.05 5.76
C SER A 580 -11.02 6.62 5.56
N ALA A 581 -10.13 6.18 6.45
CA ALA A 581 -9.62 4.83 6.55
C ALA A 581 -10.72 3.81 6.80
N VAL A 582 -11.49 4.04 7.87
CA VAL A 582 -12.56 3.12 8.26
C VAL A 582 -13.65 3.05 7.19
N GLN A 583 -14.00 4.16 6.54
CA GLN A 583 -14.98 4.18 5.44
C GLN A 583 -14.61 3.26 4.27
N GLN A 584 -13.31 3.02 4.09
CA GLN A 584 -12.82 2.21 2.98
C GLN A 584 -12.56 0.78 3.35
N ILE A 585 -12.21 0.51 4.61
CA ILE A 585 -12.16 -0.85 5.13
C ILE A 585 -13.58 -1.41 5.23
N VAL A 586 -14.49 -0.63 5.81
CA VAL A 586 -15.87 -1.00 6.14
C VAL A 586 -16.81 -0.35 5.13
N THR A 587 -16.72 -0.77 3.86
CA THR A 587 -17.41 -0.10 2.74
C THR A 587 -18.93 -0.02 2.86
N SER A 588 -19.54 -0.93 3.62
CA SER A 588 -20.99 -0.96 3.88
C SER A 588 -21.33 -0.51 5.30
N GLY A 589 -20.44 0.18 6.01
CA GLY A 589 -20.69 0.64 7.37
C GLY A 589 -21.73 1.77 7.46
N PRO A 590 -22.39 1.93 8.63
CA PRO A 590 -23.35 2.99 8.87
C PRO A 590 -22.66 4.34 9.13
N GLN A 591 -23.36 5.43 8.85
CA GLN A 591 -22.81 6.78 9.04
C GLN A 591 -22.39 7.04 10.48
N CYS A 592 -23.13 6.51 11.46
CA CYS A 592 -22.80 6.64 12.88
C CYS A 592 -21.44 6.04 13.25
N LEU A 593 -20.97 5.01 12.54
CA LEU A 593 -19.65 4.42 12.79
C LEU A 593 -18.58 5.40 12.33
N TYR A 594 -18.73 5.95 11.12
CA TYR A 594 -17.77 6.89 10.56
C TYR A 594 -17.70 8.19 11.35
N ASP A 595 -18.85 8.70 11.81
CA ASP A 595 -18.90 9.90 12.64
C ASP A 595 -18.25 9.65 14.00
N THR A 596 -18.54 8.50 14.62
CA THR A 596 -17.87 8.08 15.87
C THR A 596 -16.36 8.03 15.68
N VAL A 597 -15.86 7.40 14.63
CA VAL A 597 -14.41 7.33 14.35
C VAL A 597 -13.82 8.73 14.13
N GLY A 598 -14.50 9.59 13.37
CA GLY A 598 -14.02 10.94 13.10
C GLY A 598 -13.96 11.84 14.34
N GLU A 599 -14.90 11.66 15.27
CA GLU A 599 -15.01 12.50 16.47
C GLU A 599 -14.27 11.94 17.68
N LYS A 600 -14.27 10.61 17.83
CA LYS A 600 -13.77 9.90 19.02
C LYS A 600 -12.57 9.01 18.73
N GLY A 601 -12.20 8.83 17.47
CA GLY A 601 -11.14 7.89 17.10
C GLY A 601 -11.57 6.44 17.27
N VAL A 602 -10.63 5.56 16.93
CA VAL A 602 -10.77 4.11 17.05
C VAL A 602 -9.38 3.52 17.17
N LEU A 603 -9.26 2.49 18.01
CA LEU A 603 -8.07 1.66 18.07
C LEU A 603 -8.35 0.32 17.39
N THR A 604 -7.42 -0.12 16.54
CA THR A 604 -7.47 -1.42 15.90
C THR A 604 -6.21 -2.25 16.17
N MET A 605 -6.33 -3.57 16.09
CA MET A 605 -5.19 -4.48 16.15
C MET A 605 -5.48 -5.71 15.31
N HIS A 606 -4.56 -6.07 14.44
CA HIS A 606 -4.63 -7.35 13.73
C HIS A 606 -3.83 -8.44 14.44
N VAL A 607 -4.35 -9.67 14.42
CA VAL A 607 -3.69 -10.88 14.91
C VAL A 607 -3.70 -11.91 13.79
N TYR A 608 -2.52 -12.20 13.23
CA TYR A 608 -2.33 -13.08 12.09
C TYR A 608 -1.84 -14.47 12.51
N TYR A 609 -2.33 -15.47 11.79
CA TYR A 609 -2.05 -16.90 11.99
C TYR A 609 -1.05 -17.46 10.98
N ILE A 610 -0.48 -16.58 10.17
CA ILE A 610 0.47 -16.89 9.10
C ILE A 610 1.79 -16.15 9.32
N GLU A 611 2.86 -16.72 8.79
CA GLU A 611 4.22 -16.20 9.00
C GLU A 611 4.50 -14.95 8.17
N THR A 612 3.86 -14.81 7.01
CA THR A 612 4.13 -13.71 6.09
C THR A 612 2.85 -12.95 5.72
N PRO A 613 2.21 -12.22 6.66
CA PRO A 613 1.05 -11.37 6.34
C PRO A 613 1.31 -10.38 5.19
N ARG A 614 2.57 -9.99 4.99
CA ARG A 614 3.03 -9.16 3.85
C ARG A 614 2.76 -9.77 2.47
N GLN A 615 2.41 -11.04 2.39
CA GLN A 615 2.08 -11.74 1.16
C GLN A 615 0.57 -11.92 0.97
N ILE A 616 -0.26 -11.27 1.79
CA ILE A 616 -1.70 -11.25 1.58
C ILE A 616 -2.03 -10.30 0.43
N PHE A 617 -2.68 -10.79 -0.62
CA PHE A 617 -2.85 -10.03 -1.88
C PHE A 617 -4.27 -9.71 -2.31
N CYS A 618 -5.30 -10.33 -1.73
CA CYS A 618 -6.71 -10.08 -2.09
C CYS A 618 -7.11 -10.42 -3.54
#